data_AF-A0AAN8FLB1-F1
#
_entry.id   AF-A0AAN8FLB1-F1
#
_cell.length_a   1.000
_cell.length_b   1.000
_cell.length_c   1.000
_cell.angle_alpha   90.00
_cell.angle_beta   90.00
_cell.angle_gamma   90.00
#
_symmetry.space_group_name_H-M   'P 1'
#
loop_
_entity.id
_entity.type
_entity.pdbx_description
1 polymer ?
#
loop_
_entity_poly.entity_id
_entity_poly.type
_entity_poly.pdbx_seq_one_letter_code
_entity_poly.pdbx_strand_id
1 'polypeptide(L)'
;MKIMTRMGSKVLETLGDDDFVRCIHSVGLPRPVKQKVINHWPCNPEKVMIAHRPVEREIWSFGSGYGGNSLLGKKCFALRIASNIGYDEGWMAEHMLIMGITNPAGKERFIAAAFPSACGKTNLAMLTPGLPGWKVRVVGDDIAWMKFGDDGRLYAINPEAGFFGVAPGTSHKTNPMAMESFQKNSIFTNVAETADGEYFWEGLEKELREKKGYTEEQLKHLEITNWLGQKWHIGDEGKAAHPNSRFTAPAGQCPIIHPDWEAPQGVVSYPSMLLFSEDVVPKECLSCSRVSHGNMEFSLEHLSSQRLPPLLSTPESR
;
A
#
# COMPACT_ATOMS: atom_id res chain seq x y z
N MET A 1 -6.56 11.00 3.36
CA MET A 1 -5.87 11.34 4.63
C MET A 1 -6.63 10.84 5.85
N LYS A 2 -7.90 11.23 6.11
CA LYS A 2 -8.64 10.82 7.32
C LYS A 2 -8.64 9.31 7.65
N ILE A 3 -8.66 8.43 6.65
CA ILE A 3 -8.55 6.97 6.84
C ILE A 3 -7.10 6.54 7.16
N MET A 4 -6.11 7.14 6.49
CA MET A 4 -4.72 6.70 6.52
C MET A 4 -3.89 7.31 7.66
N THR A 5 -4.39 8.37 8.31
CA THR A 5 -3.68 9.10 9.37
C THR A 5 -4.64 9.46 10.50
N ARG A 6 -4.13 9.61 11.72
CA ARG A 6 -4.88 10.29 12.78
C ARG A 6 -4.97 11.78 12.42
N MET A 7 -6.18 12.31 12.30
CA MET A 7 -6.46 13.67 11.81
C MET A 7 -7.52 14.35 12.68
N GLY A 8 -7.29 15.60 13.07
CA GLY A 8 -8.28 16.43 13.75
C GLY A 8 -7.66 17.41 14.75
N SER A 9 -8.50 18.08 15.54
CA SER A 9 -8.08 19.07 16.54
C SER A 9 -7.12 18.50 17.58
N LYS A 10 -7.30 17.25 17.99
CA LYS A 10 -6.42 16.55 18.94
C LYS A 10 -4.96 16.55 18.48
N VAL A 11 -4.70 16.53 17.18
CA VAL A 11 -3.33 16.62 16.62
C VAL A 11 -2.77 18.03 16.81
N LEU A 12 -3.59 19.08 16.62
CA LEU A 12 -3.18 20.47 16.87
C LEU A 12 -2.89 20.70 18.36
N GLU A 13 -3.73 20.16 19.25
CA GLU A 13 -3.53 20.21 20.70
C GLU A 13 -2.24 19.50 21.13
N THR A 14 -1.94 18.35 20.50
CA THR A 14 -0.71 17.58 20.77
C THR A 14 0.53 18.29 20.22
N LEU A 15 0.41 18.97 19.07
CA LEU A 15 1.50 19.68 18.42
C LEU A 15 1.96 20.89 19.22
N GLY A 16 1.03 21.68 19.80
CA GLY A 16 1.39 22.91 20.51
C GLY A 16 2.22 23.86 19.62
N ASP A 17 3.41 24.23 20.10
CA ASP A 17 4.37 25.09 19.40
C ASP A 17 5.53 24.30 18.76
N ASP A 18 5.49 22.96 18.78
CA ASP A 18 6.54 22.13 18.20
C ASP A 18 6.57 22.22 16.67
N ASP A 19 7.74 21.96 16.08
CA ASP A 19 7.90 21.92 14.64
C ASP A 19 7.27 20.66 14.03
N PHE A 20 6.85 20.76 12.76
CA PHE A 20 6.19 19.67 12.03
C PHE A 20 6.61 19.63 10.57
N VAL A 21 6.38 18.48 9.93
CA VAL A 21 6.63 18.33 8.50
C VAL A 21 5.56 19.05 7.68
N ARG A 22 5.99 20.09 6.96
CA ARG A 22 5.14 20.94 6.12
C ARG A 22 4.81 20.23 4.80
N CYS A 23 3.54 19.89 4.63
CA CYS A 23 3.05 19.16 3.46
C CYS A 23 2.17 20.05 2.57
N ILE A 24 2.66 20.41 1.39
CA ILE A 24 1.96 21.28 0.43
C ILE A 24 1.52 20.46 -0.78
N HIS A 25 0.23 20.47 -1.08
CA HIS A 25 -0.36 19.73 -2.20
C HIS A 25 -1.27 20.61 -3.06
N SER A 26 -1.20 20.43 -4.38
CA SER A 26 -2.20 20.96 -5.31
C SER A 26 -2.39 20.00 -6.48
N VAL A 27 -3.64 19.82 -6.92
CA VAL A 27 -3.95 19.11 -8.17
C VAL A 27 -3.53 19.88 -9.44
N GLY A 28 -3.11 21.14 -9.27
CA GLY A 28 -2.53 21.95 -10.35
C GLY A 28 -3.54 22.46 -11.37
N LEU A 29 -4.77 22.68 -10.93
CA LEU A 29 -5.91 23.05 -11.78
C LEU A 29 -6.67 24.27 -11.25
N PRO A 30 -6.10 25.49 -11.30
CA PRO A 30 -6.76 26.69 -10.80
C PRO A 30 -8.01 27.03 -11.61
N ARG A 31 -8.97 27.68 -10.96
CA ARG A 31 -10.20 28.16 -11.62
C ARG A 31 -9.97 29.55 -12.25
N PRO A 32 -10.61 29.87 -13.39
CA PRO A 32 -11.44 28.98 -14.21
C PRO A 32 -10.58 27.91 -14.91
N VAL A 33 -11.09 26.68 -14.96
CA VAL A 33 -10.36 25.54 -15.54
C VAL A 33 -10.29 25.71 -17.05
N LYS A 34 -9.07 25.72 -17.60
CA LYS A 34 -8.82 25.92 -19.05
C LYS A 34 -8.62 24.62 -19.84
N GLN A 35 -8.47 23.49 -19.16
CA GLN A 35 -8.24 22.18 -19.77
C GLN A 35 -9.38 21.21 -19.48
N LYS A 36 -9.59 20.23 -20.36
CA LYS A 36 -10.63 19.22 -20.19
C LYS A 36 -10.35 18.38 -18.93
N VAL A 37 -11.34 18.28 -18.04
CA VAL A 37 -11.30 17.36 -16.89
C VAL A 37 -11.91 16.03 -17.32
N ILE A 38 -11.15 14.94 -17.21
CA ILE A 38 -11.59 13.58 -17.55
C ILE A 38 -12.15 12.94 -16.28
N ASN A 39 -13.34 12.31 -16.36
CA ASN A 39 -13.98 11.58 -15.28
C ASN A 39 -14.07 12.35 -13.96
N HIS A 40 -14.31 13.67 -14.03
CA HIS A 40 -14.36 14.58 -12.88
C HIS A 40 -13.09 14.55 -11.99
N TRP A 41 -11.96 14.10 -12.51
CA TRP A 41 -10.70 13.99 -11.79
C TRP A 41 -9.74 15.13 -12.17
N PRO A 42 -9.61 16.19 -11.34
CA PRO A 42 -8.68 17.27 -11.62
C PRO A 42 -7.23 16.81 -11.42
N CYS A 43 -6.42 16.98 -12.47
CA CYS A 43 -4.98 16.73 -12.43
C CYS A 43 -4.27 17.56 -13.50
N ASN A 44 -2.93 17.65 -13.40
CA ASN A 44 -2.05 18.28 -14.37
C ASN A 44 -0.87 17.35 -14.69
N PRO A 45 -1.07 16.31 -15.53
CA PRO A 45 -0.08 15.28 -15.80
C PRO A 45 1.26 15.82 -16.35
N GLU A 46 1.21 16.85 -17.19
CA GLU A 46 2.39 17.46 -17.82
C GLU A 46 3.32 18.15 -16.83
N LYS A 47 2.79 18.56 -15.66
CA LYS A 47 3.53 19.31 -14.64
C LYS A 47 3.63 18.55 -13.32
N VAL A 48 3.40 17.23 -13.32
CA VAL A 48 3.51 16.44 -12.09
C VAL A 48 4.90 16.58 -11.50
N MET A 49 4.97 17.02 -10.25
CA MET A 49 6.21 17.17 -9.50
C MET A 49 5.97 16.80 -8.04
N ILE A 50 6.81 15.92 -7.50
CA ILE A 50 6.79 15.52 -6.09
C ILE A 50 8.20 15.74 -5.54
N ALA A 51 8.42 16.89 -4.91
CA ALA A 51 9.70 17.29 -4.34
C ALA A 51 9.71 17.07 -2.82
N HIS A 52 10.89 16.66 -2.33
CA HIS A 52 11.14 16.41 -0.91
C HIS A 52 12.32 17.28 -0.51
N ARG A 53 12.16 18.04 0.57
CA ARG A 53 13.13 18.98 1.11
C ARG A 53 13.45 18.57 2.55
N PRO A 54 14.33 17.58 2.75
CA PRO A 54 14.53 16.94 4.04
C PRO A 54 15.05 17.91 5.11
N VAL A 55 15.98 18.79 4.75
CA VAL A 55 16.57 19.79 5.67
C VAL A 55 15.50 20.73 6.22
N GLU A 56 14.58 21.19 5.37
CA GLU A 56 13.50 22.12 5.73
C GLU A 56 12.25 21.40 6.30
N ARG A 57 12.26 20.06 6.30
CA ARG A 57 11.12 19.22 6.66
C ARG A 57 9.88 19.57 5.83
N GLU A 58 10.07 19.73 4.52
CA GLU A 58 9.04 20.13 3.58
C GLU A 58 8.78 19.09 2.49
N ILE A 59 7.52 18.96 2.09
CA ILE A 59 7.06 18.14 0.97
C ILE A 59 6.20 19.02 0.06
N TRP A 60 6.54 19.06 -1.22
CA TRP A 60 5.82 19.83 -2.23
C TRP A 60 5.34 18.89 -3.33
N SER A 61 4.03 18.76 -3.48
CA SER A 61 3.42 17.92 -4.51
C SER A 61 2.45 18.70 -5.37
N PHE A 62 2.62 18.61 -6.69
CA PHE A 62 1.83 19.33 -7.67
C PHE A 62 1.37 18.39 -8.79
N GLY A 63 0.14 18.59 -9.27
CA GLY A 63 -0.39 18.01 -10.52
C GLY A 63 -1.00 16.62 -10.40
N SER A 64 -0.78 15.88 -9.30
CA SER A 64 -1.32 14.53 -9.12
C SER A 64 -2.26 14.42 -7.92
N GLY A 65 -3.46 13.89 -8.13
CA GLY A 65 -4.42 13.56 -7.07
C GLY A 65 -4.29 12.13 -6.51
N TYR A 66 -3.42 11.30 -7.07
CA TYR A 66 -3.42 9.86 -6.82
C TYR A 66 -2.49 9.45 -5.66
N GLY A 67 -3.05 8.70 -4.69
CA GLY A 67 -2.32 7.85 -3.74
C GLY A 67 -1.04 8.46 -3.18
N GLY A 68 0.10 7.83 -3.46
CA GLY A 68 1.42 8.22 -2.93
C GLY A 68 1.89 9.62 -3.31
N ASN A 69 1.29 10.25 -4.31
CA ASN A 69 1.60 11.63 -4.71
C ASN A 69 0.76 12.67 -3.96
N SER A 70 -0.41 12.31 -3.42
CA SER A 70 -1.34 13.25 -2.78
C SER A 70 -1.56 12.97 -1.29
N LEU A 71 -1.46 11.72 -0.87
CA LEU A 71 -1.43 11.30 0.53
C LEU A 71 -0.02 11.51 1.09
N LEU A 72 0.36 12.77 1.30
CA LEU A 72 1.74 13.15 1.63
C LEU A 72 2.28 12.52 2.91
N GLY A 73 1.39 12.18 3.86
CA GLY A 73 1.75 11.40 5.06
C GLY A 73 2.28 9.99 4.77
N LYS A 74 1.91 9.38 3.62
CA LYS A 74 2.21 7.98 3.30
C LYS A 74 3.66 7.78 2.84
N LYS A 75 3.95 7.96 1.55
CA LYS A 75 5.31 7.68 1.03
C LYS A 75 6.25 8.88 1.18
N CYS A 76 5.73 10.10 1.00
CA CYS A 76 6.55 11.30 1.03
C CYS A 76 7.07 11.58 2.44
N PHE A 77 6.19 11.59 3.45
CA PHE A 77 6.60 11.77 4.83
C PHE A 77 7.12 10.47 5.43
N ALA A 78 6.27 9.45 5.63
CA ALA A 78 6.61 8.31 6.48
C ALA A 78 7.72 7.39 5.96
N LEU A 79 8.22 7.60 4.74
CA LEU A 79 9.47 7.01 4.28
C LEU A 79 10.53 8.07 3.95
N ARG A 80 10.30 8.96 2.98
CA ARG A 80 11.41 9.78 2.44
C ARG A 80 11.92 10.87 3.38
N ILE A 81 11.02 11.60 4.04
CA ILE A 81 11.41 12.58 5.06
C ILE A 81 11.75 11.88 6.37
N ALA A 82 10.94 10.89 6.76
CA ALA A 82 11.13 10.14 8.00
C ALA A 82 12.44 9.36 8.05
N SER A 83 12.95 8.83 6.94
CA SER A 83 14.24 8.13 6.93
C SER A 83 15.41 9.08 7.15
N ASN A 84 15.32 10.33 6.69
CA ASN A 84 16.32 11.34 6.96
C ASN A 84 16.27 11.80 8.42
N ILE A 85 15.06 12.05 8.96
CA ILE A 85 14.88 12.33 10.39
C ILE A 85 15.40 11.17 11.25
N GLY A 86 15.08 9.93 10.87
CA GLY A 86 15.54 8.73 11.55
C GLY A 86 17.06 8.60 11.54
N TYR A 87 17.70 8.89 10.41
CA TYR A 87 19.16 8.94 10.32
C TYR A 87 19.77 9.95 11.31
N ASP A 88 19.22 11.17 11.38
CA ASP A 88 19.71 12.22 12.27
C ASP A 88 19.46 11.91 13.77
N GLU A 89 18.36 11.22 14.08
CA GLU A 89 17.88 10.97 15.45
C GLU A 89 18.12 9.53 15.96
N GLY A 90 18.77 8.67 15.16
CA GLY A 90 19.13 7.30 15.54
C GLY A 90 17.96 6.29 15.54
N TRP A 91 17.03 6.40 14.59
CA TRP A 91 15.95 5.45 14.36
C TRP A 91 15.74 5.16 12.86
N MET A 92 14.87 4.21 12.50
CA MET A 92 14.71 3.73 11.11
C MET A 92 13.27 3.92 10.62
N ALA A 93 13.10 4.32 9.36
CA ALA A 93 11.81 4.44 8.69
C ALA A 93 11.80 3.56 7.44
N GLU A 94 11.13 2.41 7.51
CA GLU A 94 11.32 1.33 6.56
C GLU A 94 10.03 0.95 5.82
N HIS A 95 10.20 0.49 4.57
CA HIS A 95 9.12 -0.03 3.74
C HIS A 95 8.76 -1.48 4.12
N MET A 96 8.35 -1.67 5.37
CA MET A 96 8.10 -2.97 5.98
C MET A 96 6.68 -3.11 6.52
N LEU A 97 6.12 -4.31 6.39
CA LEU A 97 4.99 -4.72 7.22
C LEU A 97 5.45 -5.03 8.65
N ILE A 98 4.54 -5.04 9.61
CA ILE A 98 4.73 -5.52 10.98
C ILE A 98 3.59 -6.48 11.31
N MET A 99 3.91 -7.69 11.77
CA MET A 99 2.92 -8.68 12.18
C MET A 99 3.38 -9.48 13.41
N GLY A 100 2.41 -9.84 14.26
CA GLY A 100 2.58 -10.79 15.36
C GLY A 100 2.24 -12.20 14.89
N ILE A 101 3.08 -13.17 15.25
CA ILE A 101 2.90 -14.58 14.97
C ILE A 101 2.89 -15.34 16.29
N THR A 102 1.76 -15.97 16.61
CA THR A 102 1.61 -16.84 17.79
C THR A 102 1.73 -18.29 17.36
N ASN A 103 2.61 -19.05 18.01
CA ASN A 103 2.74 -20.49 17.78
C ASN A 103 1.69 -21.31 18.57
N PRO A 104 1.56 -22.64 18.31
CA PRO A 104 0.61 -23.49 19.03
C PRO A 104 0.81 -23.59 20.55
N ALA A 105 2.00 -23.21 21.05
CA ALA A 105 2.29 -23.15 22.48
C ALA A 105 1.92 -21.78 23.11
N GLY A 106 1.29 -20.88 22.35
CA GLY A 106 0.86 -19.56 22.82
C GLY A 106 1.97 -18.51 22.88
N LYS A 107 3.17 -18.80 22.36
CA LYS A 107 4.27 -17.83 22.32
C LYS A 107 4.17 -16.95 21.08
N GLU A 108 4.01 -15.65 21.30
CA GLU A 108 3.99 -14.64 20.24
C GLU A 108 5.37 -14.04 19.97
N ARG A 109 5.65 -13.75 18.70
CA ARG A 109 6.81 -12.98 18.24
C ARG A 109 6.38 -12.01 17.15
N PHE A 110 6.99 -10.84 17.11
CA PHE A 110 6.79 -9.89 16.02
C PHE A 110 7.91 -9.99 14.98
N ILE A 111 7.51 -9.83 13.73
CA ILE A 111 8.40 -9.76 12.57
C ILE A 111 8.13 -8.49 11.79
N ALA A 112 9.18 -7.95 11.18
CA ALA A 112 9.08 -6.92 10.17
C ALA A 112 9.62 -7.47 8.84
N ALA A 113 8.97 -7.16 7.72
CA ALA A 113 9.34 -7.73 6.43
C ALA A 113 9.25 -6.71 5.30
N ALA A 114 10.34 -6.57 4.56
CA ALA A 114 10.45 -5.68 3.41
C ALA A 114 10.29 -6.49 2.12
N PHE A 115 9.29 -6.13 1.34
CA PHE A 115 9.13 -6.62 -0.03
C PHE A 115 8.97 -5.40 -0.94
N PRO A 116 9.35 -5.49 -2.23
CA PRO A 116 8.99 -4.47 -3.19
C PRO A 116 7.47 -4.24 -3.28
N SER A 117 7.07 -3.17 -3.97
CA SER A 117 5.65 -2.90 -4.20
C SER A 117 5.00 -4.03 -4.98
N ALA A 118 3.75 -4.37 -4.64
CA ALA A 118 2.97 -5.46 -5.25
C ALA A 118 3.53 -6.89 -5.07
N CYS A 119 4.56 -7.11 -4.25
CA CYS A 119 5.12 -8.44 -3.94
C CYS A 119 4.49 -9.09 -2.69
N GLY A 120 3.22 -8.81 -2.38
CA GLY A 120 2.47 -9.57 -1.36
C GLY A 120 2.61 -9.14 0.11
N LYS A 121 3.15 -7.95 0.42
CA LYS A 121 3.21 -7.44 1.83
C LYS A 121 1.87 -7.51 2.55
N THR A 122 0.82 -6.96 1.96
CA THR A 122 -0.52 -6.95 2.55
C THR A 122 -1.07 -8.37 2.73
N ASN A 123 -0.78 -9.28 1.81
CA ASN A 123 -1.18 -10.69 1.94
C ASN A 123 -0.45 -11.39 3.09
N LEU A 124 0.85 -11.14 3.27
CA LEU A 124 1.62 -11.73 4.36
C LEU A 124 1.21 -11.14 5.72
N ALA A 125 1.09 -9.81 5.80
CA ALA A 125 0.71 -9.11 7.03
C ALA A 125 -0.66 -9.57 7.54
N MET A 126 -1.58 -9.88 6.62
CA MET A 126 -2.95 -10.30 6.92
C MET A 126 -3.20 -11.81 6.68
N LEU A 127 -2.14 -12.62 6.75
CA LEU A 127 -2.20 -14.04 6.41
C LEU A 127 -3.18 -14.80 7.31
N THR A 128 -4.04 -15.63 6.71
CA THR A 128 -4.75 -16.71 7.43
C THR A 128 -3.84 -17.95 7.43
N PRO A 129 -3.31 -18.40 8.59
CA PRO A 129 -2.38 -19.52 8.61
C PRO A 129 -3.05 -20.82 8.16
N GLY A 130 -2.41 -21.56 7.25
CA GLY A 130 -2.83 -22.92 6.89
C GLY A 130 -2.42 -23.99 7.90
N LEU A 131 -1.57 -23.64 8.87
CA LEU A 131 -1.03 -24.56 9.87
C LEU A 131 -1.87 -24.52 11.16
N PRO A 132 -2.38 -25.67 11.66
CA PRO A 132 -3.16 -25.71 12.89
C PRO A 132 -2.42 -25.13 14.10
N GLY A 133 -3.14 -24.35 14.90
CA GLY A 133 -2.62 -23.74 16.14
C GLY A 133 -1.74 -22.49 15.93
N TRP A 134 -1.39 -22.14 14.69
CA TRP A 134 -0.71 -20.88 14.40
C TRP A 134 -1.71 -19.74 14.22
N LYS A 135 -1.34 -18.56 14.71
CA LYS A 135 -2.14 -17.34 14.59
C LYS A 135 -1.28 -16.19 14.08
N VAL A 136 -1.86 -15.37 13.23
CA VAL A 136 -1.27 -14.14 12.73
C VAL A 136 -2.15 -12.96 13.12
N ARG A 137 -1.52 -11.83 13.47
CA ARG A 137 -2.17 -10.54 13.70
C ARG A 137 -1.37 -9.43 13.05
N VAL A 138 -2.04 -8.50 12.39
CA VAL A 138 -1.41 -7.38 11.69
C VAL A 138 -1.23 -6.19 12.62
N VAL A 139 -0.06 -5.55 12.58
CA VAL A 139 0.19 -4.23 13.19
C VAL A 139 0.20 -3.15 12.10
N GLY A 140 0.85 -3.43 10.98
CA GLY A 140 0.86 -2.58 9.77
C GLY A 140 1.29 -3.37 8.54
N ASP A 141 0.89 -2.95 7.35
CA ASP A 141 1.11 -3.70 6.11
C ASP A 141 2.15 -3.09 5.15
N ASP A 142 2.62 -1.87 5.44
CA ASP A 142 3.40 -1.09 4.47
C ASP A 142 4.53 -0.26 5.07
N ILE A 143 4.40 0.32 6.27
CA ILE A 143 5.45 1.17 6.85
C ILE A 143 5.73 0.78 8.31
N ALA A 144 7.01 0.72 8.66
CA ALA A 144 7.49 0.53 10.02
C ALA A 144 8.42 1.67 10.42
N TRP A 145 8.16 2.34 11.54
CA TRP A 145 9.15 3.17 12.21
C TRP A 145 9.73 2.41 13.39
N MET A 146 11.05 2.30 13.46
CA MET A 146 11.73 1.40 14.39
C MET A 146 12.86 2.07 15.15
N LYS A 147 12.94 1.84 16.46
CA LYS A 147 13.97 2.44 17.34
C LYS A 147 14.42 1.43 18.39
N PHE A 148 15.72 1.41 18.70
CA PHE A 148 16.23 0.66 19.83
C PHE A 148 15.83 1.36 21.14
N GLY A 149 15.22 0.62 22.05
CA GLY A 149 14.96 1.07 23.42
C GLY A 149 16.19 0.98 24.30
N ASP A 150 16.10 1.55 25.51
CA ASP A 150 17.18 1.52 26.50
C ASP A 150 17.53 0.08 26.96
N ASP A 151 16.62 -0.86 26.76
CA ASP A 151 16.80 -2.30 27.00
C ASP A 151 17.56 -3.03 25.87
N GLY A 152 17.97 -2.30 24.82
CA GLY A 152 18.66 -2.83 23.65
C GLY A 152 17.76 -3.60 22.67
N ARG A 153 16.44 -3.61 22.88
CA ARG A 153 15.49 -4.26 21.95
C ARG A 153 15.01 -3.28 20.89
N LEU A 154 14.69 -3.80 19.71
CA LEU A 154 14.13 -3.00 18.62
C LEU A 154 12.61 -2.93 18.75
N TYR A 155 12.07 -1.72 18.93
CA TYR A 155 10.63 -1.45 18.96
C TYR A 155 10.19 -0.94 17.59
N ALA A 156 8.99 -1.34 17.16
CA ALA A 156 8.42 -0.93 15.89
C ALA A 156 6.98 -0.41 16.06
N ILE A 157 6.64 0.67 15.38
CA ILE A 157 5.27 1.19 15.26
C ILE A 157 4.83 1.22 13.80
N ASN A 158 3.53 1.10 13.58
CA ASN A 158 2.89 1.46 12.32
C ASN A 158 2.47 2.94 12.37
N PRO A 159 3.10 3.84 11.60
CA PRO A 159 2.73 5.26 11.59
C PRO A 159 1.38 5.52 10.89
N GLU A 160 0.84 4.54 10.17
CA GLU A 160 -0.42 4.66 9.42
C GLU A 160 -1.64 4.26 10.29
N ALA A 161 -2.82 4.78 9.93
CA ALA A 161 -4.10 4.46 10.57
C ALA A 161 -5.03 3.60 9.70
N GLY A 162 -4.59 3.25 8.50
CA GLY A 162 -5.38 2.56 7.50
C GLY A 162 -4.53 1.75 6.53
N PHE A 163 -5.20 0.96 5.70
CA PHE A 163 -4.60 0.19 4.63
C PHE A 163 -4.90 0.85 3.29
N PHE A 164 -3.86 1.02 2.46
CA PHE A 164 -3.98 1.50 1.08
C PHE A 164 -3.56 0.39 0.11
N GLY A 165 -4.29 -0.72 0.14
CA GLY A 165 -3.94 -1.96 -0.53
C GLY A 165 -4.27 -1.97 -2.01
N VAL A 166 -3.54 -2.78 -2.77
CA VAL A 166 -3.84 -3.09 -4.18
C VAL A 166 -5.10 -3.94 -4.24
N ALA A 167 -6.10 -3.53 -5.02
CA ALA A 167 -7.34 -4.29 -5.14
C ALA A 167 -7.19 -5.56 -6.01
N PRO A 168 -6.67 -5.49 -7.26
CA PRO A 168 -6.59 -6.65 -8.13
C PRO A 168 -5.75 -7.76 -7.52
N GLY A 169 -6.25 -9.00 -7.58
CA GLY A 169 -5.64 -10.17 -6.93
C GLY A 169 -6.09 -10.40 -5.48
N THR A 170 -6.81 -9.47 -4.86
CA THR A 170 -7.44 -9.66 -3.54
C THR A 170 -8.77 -10.40 -3.69
N SER A 171 -8.96 -11.48 -2.92
CA SER A 171 -10.17 -12.30 -2.91
C SER A 171 -10.28 -13.02 -1.57
N HIS A 172 -11.40 -13.67 -1.26
CA HIS A 172 -11.55 -14.50 -0.07
C HIS A 172 -10.59 -15.69 -0.08
N LYS A 173 -10.11 -16.10 -1.26
CA LYS A 173 -9.07 -17.12 -1.39
C LYS A 173 -7.68 -16.60 -1.06
N THR A 174 -7.32 -15.40 -1.52
CA THR A 174 -5.94 -14.88 -1.40
C THR A 174 -5.70 -14.03 -0.16
N ASN A 175 -6.70 -13.27 0.28
CA ASN A 175 -6.63 -12.42 1.46
C ASN A 175 -8.05 -12.13 2.01
N PRO A 176 -8.69 -13.09 2.69
CA PRO A 176 -10.03 -12.90 3.26
C PRO A 176 -10.06 -11.77 4.30
N MET A 177 -8.95 -11.54 5.01
CA MET A 177 -8.88 -10.48 6.01
C MET A 177 -8.95 -9.08 5.38
N ALA A 178 -8.34 -8.88 4.21
CA ALA A 178 -8.51 -7.66 3.43
C ALA A 178 -9.95 -7.51 2.94
N MET A 179 -10.55 -8.60 2.42
CA MET A 179 -11.97 -8.59 1.99
C MET A 179 -12.88 -8.08 3.10
N GLU A 180 -12.76 -8.61 4.31
CA GLU A 180 -13.53 -8.17 5.47
C GLU A 180 -13.24 -6.73 5.89
N SER A 181 -11.98 -6.29 5.75
CA SER A 181 -11.54 -4.97 6.22
C SER A 181 -12.19 -3.82 5.47
N PHE A 182 -12.48 -3.98 4.17
CA PHE A 182 -12.98 -2.90 3.33
C PHE A 182 -14.49 -2.89 3.08
N GLN A 183 -15.26 -3.79 3.71
CA GLN A 183 -16.71 -3.91 3.49
C GLN A 183 -17.51 -2.68 3.96
N LYS A 184 -16.94 -1.83 4.80
CA LYS A 184 -17.57 -0.58 5.29
C LYS A 184 -16.54 0.54 5.44
N ASN A 185 -17.01 1.79 5.46
CA ASN A 185 -16.20 3.00 5.69
C ASN A 185 -14.93 3.09 4.82
N SER A 186 -14.99 2.56 3.60
CA SER A 186 -13.83 2.39 2.72
C SER A 186 -14.03 3.13 1.41
N ILE A 187 -12.92 3.49 0.78
CA ILE A 187 -12.90 4.21 -0.51
C ILE A 187 -12.14 3.34 -1.50
N PHE A 188 -12.78 3.02 -2.63
CA PHE A 188 -12.12 2.39 -3.76
C PHE A 188 -11.69 3.44 -4.80
N THR A 189 -10.64 3.14 -5.55
CA THR A 189 -10.14 4.00 -6.62
C THR A 189 -9.74 3.16 -7.81
N ASN A 190 -10.32 3.45 -8.98
CA ASN A 190 -10.10 2.77 -10.26
C ASN A 190 -10.44 1.26 -10.27
N VAL A 191 -11.38 0.83 -9.42
CA VAL A 191 -12.01 -0.50 -9.53
C VAL A 191 -13.21 -0.41 -10.48
N ALA A 192 -13.73 -1.56 -10.93
CA ALA A 192 -15.00 -1.60 -11.63
C ALA A 192 -16.17 -1.62 -10.63
N GLU A 193 -17.35 -1.30 -11.13
CA GLU A 193 -18.61 -1.30 -10.38
C GLU A 193 -19.67 -2.08 -11.17
N THR A 194 -20.33 -3.05 -10.54
CA THR A 194 -21.46 -3.77 -11.12
C THR A 194 -22.71 -2.89 -11.10
N ALA A 195 -23.72 -3.21 -11.92
CA ALA A 195 -24.98 -2.45 -11.97
C ALA A 195 -25.73 -2.35 -10.62
N ASP A 196 -25.48 -3.27 -9.68
CA ASP A 196 -26.04 -3.24 -8.32
C ASP A 196 -25.13 -2.58 -7.28
N GLY A 197 -24.05 -1.92 -7.71
CA GLY A 197 -23.17 -1.11 -6.86
C GLY A 197 -22.10 -1.90 -6.09
N GLU A 198 -21.79 -3.12 -6.52
CA GLU A 198 -20.70 -3.91 -5.95
C GLU A 198 -19.38 -3.60 -6.66
N TYR A 199 -18.27 -3.64 -5.93
CA TYR A 199 -16.95 -3.53 -6.54
C TYR A 199 -16.64 -4.78 -7.37
N PHE A 200 -15.82 -4.60 -8.41
CA PHE A 200 -15.30 -5.71 -9.21
C PHE A 200 -13.86 -5.45 -9.67
N TRP A 201 -13.09 -6.53 -9.74
CA TRP A 201 -11.78 -6.63 -10.40
C TRP A 201 -11.54 -8.09 -10.78
N GLU A 202 -10.54 -8.31 -11.62
CA GLU A 202 -10.22 -9.64 -12.16
C GLU A 202 -9.91 -10.64 -11.02
N GLY A 203 -10.53 -11.82 -11.08
CA GLY A 203 -10.38 -12.88 -10.09
C GLY A 203 -11.52 -13.00 -9.09
N LEU A 204 -12.53 -12.12 -9.15
CA LEU A 204 -13.74 -12.17 -8.31
C LEU A 204 -14.92 -12.90 -8.96
N GLU A 205 -14.77 -13.41 -10.18
CA GLU A 205 -15.86 -14.01 -10.98
C GLU A 205 -16.55 -15.14 -10.21
N LYS A 206 -15.76 -16.02 -9.59
CA LYS A 206 -16.28 -17.15 -8.79
C LYS A 206 -17.08 -16.67 -7.58
N GLU A 207 -16.59 -15.66 -6.87
CA GLU A 207 -17.24 -15.15 -5.66
C GLU A 207 -18.54 -14.43 -5.99
N LEU A 208 -18.54 -13.65 -7.08
CA LEU A 208 -19.72 -12.96 -7.55
C LEU A 208 -20.80 -13.97 -7.97
N ARG A 209 -20.40 -15.01 -8.70
CA ARG A 209 -21.28 -16.12 -9.11
C ARG A 209 -21.91 -16.82 -7.91
N GLU A 210 -21.10 -17.17 -6.90
CA GLU A 210 -21.56 -17.87 -5.70
C GLU A 210 -22.45 -16.97 -4.81
N LYS A 211 -22.06 -15.71 -4.62
CA LYS A 211 -22.80 -14.72 -3.82
C LYS A 211 -24.18 -14.41 -4.40
N LYS A 212 -24.30 -14.34 -5.73
CA LYS A 212 -25.54 -13.94 -6.42
C LYS A 212 -26.32 -15.12 -7.02
N GLY A 213 -25.76 -16.33 -6.98
CA GLY A 213 -26.38 -17.52 -7.58
C GLY A 213 -26.46 -17.46 -9.11
N TYR A 214 -25.52 -16.76 -9.76
CA TYR A 214 -25.52 -16.62 -11.22
C TYR A 214 -25.08 -17.91 -11.92
N THR A 215 -25.65 -18.18 -13.08
CA THR A 215 -25.07 -19.12 -14.05
C THR A 215 -23.85 -18.49 -14.72
N GLU A 216 -23.01 -19.31 -15.37
CA GLU A 216 -21.90 -18.81 -16.20
C GLU A 216 -22.39 -17.82 -17.27
N GLU A 217 -23.56 -18.09 -17.85
CA GLU A 217 -24.14 -17.24 -18.89
C GLU A 217 -24.61 -15.89 -18.35
N GLN A 218 -25.24 -15.89 -17.18
CA GLN A 218 -25.65 -14.65 -16.51
C GLN A 218 -24.45 -13.81 -16.11
N LEU A 219 -23.36 -14.44 -15.66
CA LEU A 219 -22.14 -13.76 -15.25
C LEU A 219 -21.48 -13.03 -16.44
N LYS A 220 -21.47 -13.64 -17.63
CA LYS A 220 -20.95 -13.01 -18.86
C LYS A 220 -21.79 -11.82 -19.34
N HIS A 221 -23.07 -11.77 -19.01
CA HIS A 221 -23.97 -10.69 -19.40
C HIS A 221 -24.21 -9.67 -18.27
N LEU A 222 -23.47 -9.80 -17.17
CA LEU A 222 -23.56 -8.85 -16.07
C LEU A 222 -23.03 -7.49 -16.51
N GLU A 223 -23.87 -6.46 -16.43
CA GLU A 223 -23.46 -5.10 -16.72
C GLU A 223 -22.48 -4.59 -15.66
N ILE A 224 -21.27 -4.24 -16.10
CA ILE A 224 -20.21 -3.67 -15.27
C ILE A 224 -19.75 -2.35 -15.89
N THR A 225 -19.49 -1.35 -15.07
CA THR A 225 -18.79 -0.13 -15.46
C THR A 225 -17.32 -0.29 -15.08
N ASN A 226 -16.43 -0.29 -16.08
CA ASN A 226 -14.99 -0.40 -15.83
C ASN A 226 -14.40 0.88 -15.23
N TRP A 227 -13.13 0.83 -14.83
CA TRP A 227 -12.41 1.96 -14.24
C TRP A 227 -12.26 3.20 -15.15
N LEU A 228 -12.50 3.06 -16.45
CA LEU A 228 -12.53 4.17 -17.41
C LEU A 228 -13.91 4.85 -17.49
N GLY A 229 -14.93 4.28 -16.84
CA GLY A 229 -16.32 4.74 -16.90
C GLY A 229 -17.08 4.20 -18.11
N GLN A 230 -16.63 3.10 -18.70
CA GLN A 230 -17.21 2.49 -19.90
C GLN A 230 -17.96 1.20 -19.53
N LYS A 231 -19.00 0.87 -20.30
CA LYS A 231 -19.66 -0.44 -20.21
C LYS A 231 -18.65 -1.55 -20.53
N TRP A 232 -18.69 -2.60 -19.74
CA TRP A 232 -17.79 -3.74 -19.83
C TRP A 232 -18.51 -5.00 -19.32
N HIS A 233 -18.17 -6.15 -19.89
CA HIS A 233 -18.66 -7.46 -19.47
C HIS A 233 -17.50 -8.42 -19.28
N ILE A 234 -17.73 -9.48 -18.49
CA ILE A 234 -16.71 -10.51 -18.26
C ILE A 234 -16.38 -11.21 -19.56
N GLY A 235 -15.14 -11.02 -20.02
CA GLY A 235 -14.62 -11.55 -21.28
C GLY A 235 -14.39 -10.50 -22.36
N ASP A 236 -14.85 -9.26 -22.16
CA ASP A 236 -14.54 -8.14 -23.05
C ASP A 236 -13.03 -7.83 -23.04
N GLU A 237 -12.51 -7.26 -24.13
CA GLU A 237 -11.13 -6.80 -24.20
C GLU A 237 -10.80 -5.76 -23.10
N GLY A 238 -9.56 -5.79 -22.62
CA GLY A 238 -9.08 -4.90 -21.57
C GLY A 238 -9.32 -5.44 -20.16
N LYS A 239 -9.24 -4.55 -19.17
CA LYS A 239 -9.41 -4.87 -17.75
C LYS A 239 -10.55 -4.04 -17.16
N ALA A 240 -11.37 -4.66 -16.32
CA ALA A 240 -12.42 -4.02 -15.56
C ALA A 240 -11.83 -3.04 -14.55
N ALA A 241 -10.76 -3.42 -13.84
CA ALA A 241 -10.07 -2.57 -12.88
C ALA A 241 -8.66 -2.19 -13.36
N HIS A 242 -8.19 -1.00 -12.98
CA HIS A 242 -6.80 -0.63 -13.24
C HIS A 242 -5.85 -1.58 -12.46
N PRO A 243 -4.71 -2.05 -13.02
CA PRO A 243 -3.80 -2.97 -12.31
C PRO A 243 -3.27 -2.46 -10.96
N ASN A 244 -3.21 -1.14 -10.80
CA ASN A 244 -2.84 -0.46 -9.55
C ASN A 244 -4.05 0.24 -8.91
N SER A 245 -5.26 -0.25 -9.12
CA SER A 245 -6.45 0.20 -8.39
C SER A 245 -6.32 -0.17 -6.91
N ARG A 246 -7.00 0.60 -6.06
CA ARG A 246 -6.75 0.59 -4.61
C ARG A 246 -8.05 0.52 -3.83
N PHE A 247 -7.99 -0.16 -2.69
CA PHE A 247 -8.90 0.07 -1.59
C PHE A 247 -8.19 0.91 -0.52
N THR A 248 -8.94 1.78 0.14
CA THR A 248 -8.51 2.54 1.30
C THR A 248 -9.45 2.22 2.46
N ALA A 249 -8.97 1.50 3.47
CA ALA A 249 -9.80 1.01 4.57
C ALA A 249 -9.18 1.35 5.94
N PRO A 250 -9.98 1.69 6.97
CA PRO A 250 -9.47 1.91 8.32
C PRO A 250 -8.86 0.64 8.91
N ALA A 251 -7.68 0.74 9.51
CA ALA A 251 -6.93 -0.45 9.94
C ALA A 251 -7.65 -1.23 11.06
N GLY A 252 -8.31 -0.51 11.97
CA GLY A 252 -9.12 -1.09 13.04
C GLY A 252 -10.33 -1.92 12.59
N GLN A 253 -10.66 -1.93 11.29
CA GLN A 253 -11.68 -2.83 10.74
C GLN A 253 -11.16 -4.22 10.38
N CYS A 254 -9.84 -4.42 10.37
CA CYS A 254 -9.27 -5.73 10.06
C CYS A 254 -9.59 -6.73 11.19
N PRO A 255 -10.18 -7.90 10.87
CA PRO A 255 -10.55 -8.89 11.90
C PRO A 255 -9.38 -9.41 12.73
N ILE A 256 -8.16 -9.30 12.20
CA ILE A 256 -6.92 -9.73 12.85
C ILE A 256 -5.98 -8.57 13.19
N ILE A 257 -6.49 -7.34 13.29
CA ILE A 257 -5.71 -6.22 13.82
C ILE A 257 -5.18 -6.60 15.22
N HIS A 258 -3.90 -6.34 15.45
CA HIS A 258 -3.26 -6.63 16.73
C HIS A 258 -3.77 -5.64 17.80
N PRO A 259 -4.05 -6.04 19.05
CA PRO A 259 -4.52 -5.11 20.08
C PRO A 259 -3.54 -3.94 20.33
N ASP A 260 -2.23 -4.21 20.25
CA ASP A 260 -1.17 -3.20 20.43
C ASP A 260 -0.78 -2.48 19.13
N TRP A 261 -1.60 -2.51 18.07
CA TRP A 261 -1.26 -1.87 16.79
C TRP A 261 -1.10 -0.34 16.88
N GLU A 262 -1.71 0.30 17.88
CA GLU A 262 -1.56 1.73 18.20
C GLU A 262 -0.82 1.97 19.52
N ALA A 263 -0.15 0.95 20.06
CA ALA A 263 0.58 1.11 21.31
C ALA A 263 1.71 2.14 21.14
N PRO A 264 1.77 3.20 21.97
CA PRO A 264 2.71 4.31 21.78
C PRO A 264 4.18 3.87 21.92
N GLN A 265 4.44 2.84 22.73
CA GLN A 265 5.76 2.23 22.88
C GLN A 265 6.16 1.31 21.71
N GLY A 266 5.22 0.97 20.83
CA GLY A 266 5.40 -0.01 19.77
C GLY A 266 5.48 -1.45 20.25
N VAL A 267 5.71 -2.36 19.30
CA VAL A 267 5.88 -3.79 19.54
C VAL A 267 7.35 -4.19 19.43
N VAL A 268 7.78 -5.15 20.25
CA VAL A 268 9.17 -5.65 20.22
C VAL A 268 9.37 -6.48 18.94
N SER A 269 10.00 -5.87 17.94
CA SER A 269 10.41 -6.53 16.69
C SER A 269 11.74 -7.24 16.91
N TYR A 270 11.80 -8.54 16.63
CA TYR A 270 13.07 -9.27 16.76
C TYR A 270 13.96 -9.00 15.54
N PRO A 271 15.16 -8.43 15.70
CA PRO A 271 16.06 -8.11 14.57
C PRO A 271 16.45 -9.34 13.75
N SER A 272 16.36 -10.54 14.34
CA SER A 272 16.71 -11.82 13.74
C SER A 272 15.74 -12.32 12.67
N MET A 273 14.67 -11.59 12.37
CA MET A 273 13.67 -11.99 11.37
C MET A 273 13.22 -10.79 10.54
N LEU A 274 14.17 -10.17 9.85
CA LEU A 274 13.90 -9.31 8.70
C LEU A 274 13.84 -10.18 7.46
N LEU A 275 12.66 -10.26 6.85
CA LEU A 275 12.50 -10.96 5.58
C LEU A 275 12.69 -9.97 4.44
N PHE A 276 13.54 -10.35 3.50
CA PHE A 276 13.74 -9.68 2.23
C PHE A 276 13.48 -10.68 1.11
N SER A 277 12.78 -10.28 0.06
CA SER A 277 12.44 -11.17 -1.06
C SER A 277 12.68 -10.48 -2.39
N GLU A 278 13.26 -11.26 -3.31
CA GLU A 278 13.37 -11.01 -4.74
C GLU A 278 12.77 -12.20 -5.50
N ASP A 279 12.38 -11.99 -6.76
CA ASP A 279 11.79 -13.03 -7.61
C ASP A 279 12.78 -14.17 -8.00
N VAL A 280 14.07 -14.07 -7.64
CA VAL A 280 15.16 -14.95 -8.18
C VAL A 280 16.05 -15.61 -7.09
N VAL A 281 15.56 -15.82 -5.87
CA VAL A 281 16.35 -16.40 -4.75
C VAL A 281 15.68 -17.67 -4.19
N PRO A 282 16.43 -18.69 -3.69
CA PRO A 282 15.86 -19.85 -2.99
C PRO A 282 14.86 -19.44 -1.87
N LYS A 283 13.85 -20.29 -1.65
CA LYS A 283 12.64 -20.01 -0.84
C LYS A 283 12.89 -19.34 0.52
N GLU A 284 14.01 -19.63 1.18
CA GLU A 284 14.45 -18.96 2.41
C GLU A 284 15.99 -18.94 2.48
N CYS A 285 16.59 -17.83 2.88
CA CYS A 285 18.01 -17.73 3.21
C CYS A 285 18.18 -17.03 4.56
N LEU A 286 18.84 -17.68 5.52
CA LEU A 286 19.15 -17.11 6.82
C LEU A 286 20.54 -16.47 6.78
N SER A 287 20.65 -15.17 7.10
CA SER A 287 21.94 -14.52 7.21
C SER A 287 22.68 -15.00 8.48
N CYS A 288 23.69 -15.83 8.31
CA CYS A 288 24.58 -16.28 9.39
C CYS A 288 25.70 -15.26 9.67
N SER A 289 25.38 -14.04 10.13
CA SER A 289 26.44 -13.17 10.67
C SER A 289 25.94 -12.27 11.81
N ARG A 290 26.79 -12.12 12.84
CA ARG A 290 26.68 -10.99 13.78
C ARG A 290 26.87 -9.72 12.96
N VAL A 291 25.85 -8.85 13.00
CA VAL A 291 25.76 -7.47 12.48
C VAL A 291 27.13 -6.88 12.07
N SER A 292 27.60 -7.22 10.88
CA SER A 292 28.84 -6.68 10.30
C SER A 292 28.75 -6.51 8.78
N HIS A 293 27.84 -7.24 8.12
CA HIS A 293 27.60 -7.15 6.68
C HIS A 293 26.09 -7.00 6.39
N GLY A 294 25.50 -5.89 6.86
CA GLY A 294 24.05 -5.62 6.78
C GLY A 294 23.53 -5.11 5.43
N ASN A 295 24.37 -5.00 4.39
CA ASN A 295 23.92 -4.58 3.06
C ASN A 295 23.84 -5.79 2.13
N MET A 296 22.65 -6.36 1.96
CA MET A 296 22.32 -7.18 0.80
C MET A 296 21.93 -6.23 -0.36
N GLU A 297 22.54 -6.41 -1.52
CA GLU A 297 22.16 -5.70 -2.75
C GLU A 297 20.82 -6.25 -3.26
N PHE A 298 19.94 -5.35 -3.72
CA PHE A 298 18.66 -5.69 -4.33
C PHE A 298 18.58 -5.24 -5.79
N SER A 299 18.04 -6.07 -6.69
CA SER A 299 17.73 -5.73 -8.08
C SER A 299 16.33 -6.23 -8.48
N LEU A 300 15.53 -5.35 -9.09
CA LEU A 300 14.21 -5.66 -9.65
C LEU A 300 14.27 -5.66 -11.18
N GLU A 301 13.81 -6.73 -11.82
CA GLU A 301 13.48 -6.70 -13.25
C GLU A 301 12.17 -5.93 -13.47
N HIS A 302 12.20 -4.93 -14.35
CA HIS A 302 11.06 -4.03 -14.62
C HIS A 302 9.90 -4.76 -15.32
N LEU A 303 8.67 -4.52 -14.85
CA LEU A 303 7.44 -4.60 -15.65
C LEU A 303 7.47 -3.51 -16.74
N SER A 304 8.22 -3.73 -17.83
CA SER A 304 8.15 -2.87 -19.01
C SER A 304 7.05 -3.38 -19.96
N SER A 305 6.08 -2.52 -20.21
CA SER A 305 5.14 -2.66 -21.33
C SER A 305 5.93 -2.74 -22.63
N GLN A 306 5.45 -3.60 -23.53
CA GLN A 306 5.93 -3.75 -24.91
C GLN A 306 6.16 -2.38 -25.54
N ARG A 307 7.42 -2.05 -25.87
CA ARG A 307 7.73 -0.93 -26.76
C ARG A 307 7.26 -1.32 -28.16
N LEU A 308 6.28 -0.58 -28.68
CA LEU A 308 5.99 -0.50 -30.11
C LEU A 308 7.28 -0.15 -30.88
N PRO A 309 7.54 -0.75 -32.05
CA PRO A 309 8.74 -0.49 -32.82
C PRO A 309 8.73 0.94 -33.40
N PRO A 310 9.87 1.66 -33.41
CA PRO A 310 9.95 2.97 -34.05
C PRO A 310 9.88 2.83 -35.57
N LEU A 311 8.88 3.50 -36.17
CA LEU A 311 8.88 3.87 -37.57
C LEU A 311 9.92 4.98 -37.82
N LEU A 312 10.54 4.93 -39.00
CA LEU A 312 11.39 5.92 -39.66
C LEU A 312 12.90 5.81 -39.40
N SER A 313 13.58 5.13 -40.34
CA SER A 313 14.93 5.49 -40.76
C SER A 313 14.82 6.28 -42.07
N THR A 314 15.36 7.49 -42.08
CA THR A 314 15.80 8.18 -43.30
C THR A 314 17.32 8.25 -43.23
N PRO A 315 18.06 7.85 -44.28
CA PRO A 315 19.50 8.08 -44.35
C PRO A 315 19.77 9.34 -45.18
N GLU A 316 20.49 10.30 -44.61
CA GLU A 316 21.12 11.39 -45.38
C GLU A 316 22.54 11.01 -45.82
N SER A 317 22.76 11.20 -47.12
CA SER A 317 24.02 11.52 -47.82
C SER A 317 25.14 10.46 -47.90
N ARG A 318 25.27 9.89 -49.11
CA ARG A 318 26.33 10.23 -50.08
C ARG A 318 25.83 9.98 -51.49
#